data_AF-A0A661HH08-F1
#
_entry.id   AF-A0A661HH08-F1
#
_cell.length_a   1.000
_cell.length_b   1.000
_cell.length_c   1.000
_cell.angle_alpha   90.00
_cell.angle_beta   90.00
_cell.angle_gamma   90.00
#
_symmetry.space_group_name_H-M   'P 1'
#
loop_
_entity.id
_entity.type
_entity.pdbx_description
1 polymer ?
#
loop_
_entity_poly.entity_id
_entity_poly.type
_entity_poly.pdbx_seq_one_letter_code
_entity_poly.pdbx_strand_id
1 'polypeptide(L)'
;MKNIKLDRNEEDILEAFEAGEFQSELTPSRKEMIEKSAAETFKKDKRINIRISSRDLVAIQRRALEEGMPYQTMISSILHKFISGSLYDVTANKNMHMDSKKLG
;
A
#
# COMPACT_ATOMS: atom_id res chain seq x y z
N MET A 1 24.31 -11.02 9.79
CA MET A 1 22.99 -10.56 10.27
C MET A 1 22.93 -9.06 10.09
N LYS A 2 21.90 -8.54 9.42
CA LYS A 2 21.83 -7.13 9.01
C LYS A 2 21.42 -6.32 10.25
N ASN A 3 22.30 -5.45 10.76
CA ASN A 3 21.98 -4.52 11.84
C ASN A 3 20.92 -3.54 11.33
N ILE A 4 19.66 -3.78 11.67
CA ILE A 4 18.57 -2.85 11.40
C ILE A 4 18.70 -1.75 12.45
N LYS A 5 19.01 -0.53 12.00
CA LYS A 5 19.09 0.64 12.87
C LYS A 5 17.69 1.24 12.87
N LEU A 6 16.90 0.87 13.87
CA LEU A 6 15.55 1.37 14.04
C LEU A 6 15.63 2.86 14.45
N ASP A 7 14.75 3.68 13.90
CA ASP A 7 14.57 5.03 14.44
C ASP A 7 13.77 5.00 15.76
N ARG A 8 13.76 6.11 16.51
CA ARG A 8 13.10 6.15 17.82
C ARG A 8 11.62 5.78 17.77
N ASN A 9 10.92 6.15 16.69
CA ASN A 9 9.51 5.79 16.55
C ASN A 9 9.35 4.29 16.27
N GLU A 10 10.25 3.72 15.48
CA GLU A 10 10.27 2.29 15.18
C GLU A 10 10.64 1.46 16.42
N GLU A 11 11.55 1.93 17.27
CA GLU A 11 11.89 1.33 18.57
C GLU A 11 10.70 1.40 19.54
N ASP A 12 10.05 2.55 19.67
CA ASP A 12 8.88 2.74 20.53
C ASP A 12 7.70 1.83 20.11
N ILE A 13 7.47 1.68 18.80
CA ILE A 13 6.44 0.77 18.26
C ILE A 13 6.80 -0.69 18.55
N LEU A 14 8.08 -1.04 18.43
CA LEU A 14 8.55 -2.40 18.71
C LEU A 14 8.40 -2.74 20.19
N GLU A 15 8.76 -1.81 21.08
CA GLU A 15 8.65 -1.97 22.53
C GLU A 15 7.19 -2.09 22.97
N ALA A 16 6.29 -1.24 22.44
CA ALA A 16 4.85 -1.35 22.69
C ALA A 16 4.24 -2.65 22.14
N PHE A 17 4.79 -3.19 21.04
CA PHE A 17 4.39 -4.46 20.47
C PHE A 17 4.85 -5.66 21.30
N GLU A 18 6.11 -5.65 21.75
CA GLU A 18 6.67 -6.68 22.64
C GLU A 18 6.05 -6.65 24.04
N ALA A 19 5.66 -5.46 24.53
CA ALA A 19 4.93 -5.28 25.77
C ALA A 19 3.48 -5.79 25.71
N GLY A 20 2.99 -6.21 24.53
CA GLY A 20 1.65 -6.76 24.36
C GLY A 20 0.53 -5.74 24.55
N GLU A 21 0.83 -4.44 24.47
CA GLU A 21 -0.15 -3.37 24.66
C GLU A 21 -1.14 -3.25 23.49
N PHE A 22 -0.79 -3.79 22.32
CA PHE A 22 -1.69 -3.82 21.16
C PHE A 22 -2.66 -5.00 21.26
N GLN A 23 -3.91 -4.70 21.62
CA GLN A 23 -5.01 -5.63 21.43
C GLN A 23 -5.49 -5.55 19.98
N SER A 24 -5.40 -6.67 19.26
CA SER A 24 -5.97 -6.79 17.92
C SER A 24 -7.49 -6.60 17.98
N GLU A 25 -7.99 -5.45 17.53
CA GLU A 25 -9.43 -5.22 17.32
C GLU A 25 -10.02 -6.12 16.21
N LEU A 26 -9.15 -6.78 15.43
CA LEU A 26 -9.53 -7.76 14.41
C LEU A 26 -10.00 -9.06 15.07
N THR A 27 -11.30 -9.13 15.32
CA THR A 27 -11.95 -10.40 15.66
C THR A 27 -11.86 -11.37 14.47
N PRO A 28 -11.84 -12.69 14.70
CA PRO A 28 -11.80 -13.69 13.62
C PRO A 28 -12.91 -13.47 12.57
N SER A 29 -14.10 -13.06 13.01
CA SER A 29 -15.22 -12.72 12.13
C SER A 29 -15.00 -11.45 11.31
N ARG A 30 -14.35 -10.42 11.88
CA ARG A 30 -13.98 -9.19 11.14
C ARG A 30 -12.95 -9.50 10.06
N LYS A 31 -11.96 -10.37 10.36
CA LYS A 31 -10.96 -10.82 9.40
C LYS A 31 -11.59 -11.58 8.24
N GLU A 32 -12.46 -12.55 8.53
CA GLU A 32 -13.15 -13.33 7.50
C GLU A 32 -14.05 -12.45 6.61
N MET A 33 -14.73 -11.46 7.20
CA MET A 33 -15.53 -10.49 6.45
C MET A 33 -14.66 -9.67 5.48
N ILE A 34 -13.53 -9.14 5.95
CA ILE A 34 -12.59 -8.36 5.13
C ILE A 34 -12.02 -9.22 4.00
N GLU A 35 -11.64 -10.46 4.29
CA GLU A 35 -11.13 -11.42 3.29
C GLU A 35 -12.18 -11.74 2.23
N LYS A 36 -13.45 -11.98 2.62
CA LYS A 36 -14.55 -12.23 1.69
C LYS A 36 -14.86 -11.01 0.82
N SER A 37 -14.98 -9.83 1.41
CA SER A 37 -15.22 -8.59 0.67
C SER A 37 -14.08 -8.29 -0.30
N ALA A 38 -12.83 -8.55 0.09
CA ALA A 38 -11.69 -8.46 -0.80
C ALA A 38 -11.82 -9.46 -1.96
N ALA A 39 -12.08 -10.74 -1.67
CA ALA A 39 -12.18 -11.79 -2.69
C ALA A 39 -13.29 -11.52 -3.72
N GLU A 40 -14.45 -11.04 -3.28
CA GLU A 40 -15.56 -10.68 -4.18
C GLU A 40 -15.21 -9.45 -5.05
N THR A 41 -14.56 -8.45 -4.45
CA THR A 41 -14.11 -7.24 -5.15
C THR A 41 -13.01 -7.51 -6.16
N PHE A 42 -12.11 -8.47 -5.88
CA PHE A 42 -11.03 -8.85 -6.78
C PHE A 42 -11.48 -9.74 -7.95
N LYS A 43 -12.76 -10.13 -8.02
CA LYS A 43 -13.28 -10.99 -9.09
C LYS A 43 -13.33 -10.21 -10.41
N LYS A 44 -12.36 -10.49 -11.29
CA LYS A 44 -12.24 -9.86 -12.62
C LYS A 44 -13.20 -10.55 -13.62
N ASP A 45 -14.44 -10.09 -13.70
CA ASP A 45 -15.47 -10.64 -14.60
C ASP A 45 -15.56 -9.93 -15.96
N LYS A 46 -15.01 -8.70 -16.07
CA LYS A 46 -15.06 -7.87 -17.28
C LYS A 46 -13.66 -7.47 -17.77
N ARG A 47 -13.48 -7.45 -19.09
CA ARG A 47 -12.24 -7.03 -19.77
C ARG A 47 -12.38 -5.63 -20.36
N ILE A 48 -11.33 -4.82 -20.22
CA ILE A 48 -11.23 -3.49 -20.82
C ILE A 48 -9.93 -3.38 -21.63
N ASN A 49 -9.96 -2.67 -22.76
CA ASN A 49 -8.76 -2.35 -23.55
C ASN A 49 -8.49 -0.84 -23.43
N ILE A 50 -7.28 -0.48 -23.03
CA ILE A 50 -6.86 0.91 -22.82
C ILE A 50 -5.59 1.17 -23.63
N ARG A 51 -5.54 2.31 -24.33
CA ARG A 51 -4.30 2.82 -24.94
C ARG A 51 -3.61 3.76 -23.96
N ILE A 52 -2.30 3.57 -23.79
CA ILE A 52 -1.44 4.43 -22.97
C ILE A 52 -0.12 4.67 -23.71
N SER A 53 0.61 5.72 -23.36
CA SER A 53 1.91 5.98 -23.94
C SER A 53 2.95 4.95 -23.46
N SER A 54 3.97 4.67 -24.29
CA SER A 54 5.06 3.78 -23.88
C SER A 54 5.81 4.29 -22.65
N ARG A 55 5.91 5.62 -22.50
CA ARG A 55 6.54 6.26 -21.34
C ARG A 55 5.76 5.96 -20.06
N ASP A 56 4.44 6.06 -20.10
CA ASP A 56 3.58 5.81 -18.93
C ASP A 56 3.57 4.32 -18.57
N LEU A 57 3.53 3.42 -19.56
CA LEU A 57 3.59 1.98 -19.32
C LEU A 57 4.87 1.60 -18.56
N VAL A 58 6.02 2.15 -18.96
CA VAL A 58 7.30 1.90 -18.27
C VAL A 58 7.29 2.46 -16.84
N ALA A 59 6.72 3.66 -16.63
CA ALA A 59 6.59 4.24 -15.31
C ALA A 59 5.70 3.40 -14.37
N ILE A 60 4.58 2.89 -14.90
CA ILE A 60 3.67 1.98 -14.17
C ILE A 60 4.39 0.68 -13.81
N GLN A 61 5.11 0.07 -14.75
CA GLN A 61 5.87 -1.15 -14.51
C GLN A 61 6.91 -0.97 -13.39
N ARG A 62 7.64 0.15 -13.42
CA ARG A 62 8.60 0.47 -12.37
C ARG A 62 7.95 0.59 -11.00
N ARG A 63 6.87 1.36 -10.88
CA ARG A 63 6.15 1.53 -9.60
C ARG A 63 5.57 0.20 -9.10
N ALA A 64 5.06 -0.63 -9.99
CA ALA A 64 4.50 -1.94 -9.63
C ALA A 64 5.59 -2.88 -9.07
N LEU A 65 6.79 -2.85 -9.66
CA LEU A 65 7.96 -3.57 -9.14
C LEU A 65 8.39 -3.05 -7.77
N GLU A 66 8.38 -1.73 -7.55
CA GLU A 66 8.67 -1.12 -6.25
C GLU A 66 7.65 -1.55 -5.17
N GLU A 67 6.38 -1.73 -5.54
CA GLU A 67 5.32 -2.26 -4.67
C GLU A 67 5.28 -3.81 -4.60
N GLY A 68 6.14 -4.51 -5.33
CA GLY A 68 6.21 -5.97 -5.34
C GLY A 68 5.00 -6.65 -6.00
N MET A 69 4.29 -5.98 -6.89
CA MET A 69 3.07 -6.49 -7.54
C MET A 69 3.14 -6.42 -9.07
N PRO A 70 2.37 -7.25 -9.80
CA PRO A 70 2.27 -7.14 -11.25
C PRO A 70 1.66 -5.79 -11.68
N TYR A 71 2.15 -5.20 -12.77
CA TYR A 71 1.67 -3.89 -13.25
C TYR A 71 0.17 -3.90 -13.59
N GLN A 72 -0.38 -5.00 -14.10
CA GLN A 72 -1.81 -5.12 -14.34
C GLN A 72 -2.61 -5.06 -13.03
N THR A 73 -2.10 -5.68 -11.97
CA THR A 73 -2.71 -5.66 -10.64
C THR A 73 -2.64 -4.25 -10.05
N MET A 74 -1.54 -3.53 -10.24
CA MET A 74 -1.41 -2.13 -9.81
C MET A 74 -2.43 -1.23 -10.54
N ILE A 75 -2.57 -1.38 -11.86
CA ILE A 75 -3.58 -0.66 -12.65
C ILE A 75 -5.00 -0.94 -12.13
N SER A 76 -5.34 -2.22 -11.89
CA SER A 76 -6.64 -2.58 -11.33
C SER A 76 -6.86 -2.00 -9.93
N SER A 77 -5.84 -2.02 -9.08
CA SER A 77 -5.87 -1.45 -7.72
C SER A 77 -6.11 0.06 -7.74
N ILE A 78 -5.43 0.80 -8.63
CA ILE A 78 -5.63 2.25 -8.79
C ILE A 78 -7.06 2.55 -9.24
N LEU A 79 -7.58 1.82 -10.24
CA LEU A 79 -8.94 2.02 -10.72
C LEU A 79 -9.97 1.75 -9.62
N HIS A 80 -9.78 0.68 -8.85
CA HIS A 80 -10.66 0.37 -7.72
C HIS A 80 -10.62 1.47 -6.66
N LYS A 81 -9.42 1.88 -6.21
CA LYS A 81 -9.21 2.96 -5.25
C LYS A 81 -9.83 4.29 -5.72
N PHE A 82 -9.72 4.59 -7.00
CA PHE A 82 -10.31 5.79 -7.60
C PHE A 82 -11.84 5.76 -7.49
N ILE A 83 -12.47 4.63 -7.83
CA ILE A 83 -13.94 4.48 -7.78
C ILE A 83 -14.45 4.44 -6.33
N SER A 84 -13.73 3.78 -5.42
CA SER A 84 -14.10 3.70 -4.00
C SER A 84 -13.82 5.01 -3.23
N GLY A 85 -13.24 6.02 -3.86
CA GLY A 85 -12.86 7.29 -3.22
C GLY A 85 -11.72 7.17 -2.21
N SER A 86 -11.05 6.01 -2.15
CA SER A 86 -9.94 5.74 -1.23
C SER A 86 -8.56 5.93 -1.86
N LEU A 87 -8.51 6.52 -3.06
CA LEU A 87 -7.24 6.86 -3.70
C LEU A 87 -6.57 8.02 -2.96
N TYR A 88 -5.70 7.67 -2.02
CA TYR A 88 -4.80 8.60 -1.35
C TYR A 88 -3.42 8.50 -2.01
N ASP A 89 -2.94 9.61 -2.59
CA ASP A 89 -1.58 9.66 -3.15
C ASP A 89 -0.55 9.82 -2.01
N VAL A 90 -0.06 8.70 -1.51
CA VAL A 90 1.05 8.67 -0.53
C VAL A 90 2.41 9.04 -1.14
N THR A 91 2.56 9.00 -2.47
CA THR A 91 3.78 9.46 -3.14
C THR A 91 3.89 10.99 -3.15
N ALA A 92 2.78 11.72 -3.14
CA ALA A 92 2.80 13.17 -2.90
C ALA A 92 3.33 13.51 -1.48
N ASN A 93 2.96 12.71 -0.48
CA ASN A 93 3.40 12.91 0.91
C ASN A 93 4.85 12.47 1.18
N LYS A 94 5.44 11.60 0.37
CA LYS A 94 6.85 11.21 0.53
C LYS A 94 7.81 12.38 0.28
N ASN A 95 7.42 13.34 -0.56
CA ASN A 95 8.17 14.59 -0.74
C ASN A 95 8.05 15.51 0.49
N MET A 96 6.88 15.57 1.14
CA MET A 96 6.71 16.36 2.38
C MET A 96 7.55 15.84 3.55
N HIS A 97 7.79 14.53 3.63
CA HIS A 97 8.61 13.92 4.69
C HIS A 97 10.13 14.01 4.44
N MET A 98 10.56 14.36 3.23
CA MET A 98 11.97 14.59 2.89
C MET A 98 12.38 16.04 3.10
N ASP A 99 11.46 16.99 2.93
CA ASP A 99 11.74 18.43 3.10
C ASP A 99 11.88 18.84 4.58
N SER A 100 11.19 18.16 5.50
CA SER A 100 11.32 18.38 6.94
C SER A 100 12.63 17.86 7.54
N LYS A 101 13.37 17.00 6.83
CA LYS A 101 14.70 16.50 7.26
C LYS A 101 15.88 17.36 6.78
N LYS A 102 15.64 18.44 6.02
CA LYS A 102 16.69 19.35 5.51
C LYS A 102 16.83 20.67 6.27
N LEU A 103 16.03 20.91 7.31
CA LEU A 103 16.07 22.12 8.14
C LEU A 103 16.48 21.89 9.61
N GLY A 104 17.22 20.81 9.87
CA GLY A 104 17.85 20.53 11.18
C GLY A 104 19.36 20.39 11.04
#